data_AF-A0A8H4U3T7-F1
#
_entry.id   AF-A0A8H4U3T7-F1
#
_cell.length_a   1.000
_cell.length_b   1.000
_cell.length_c   1.000
_cell.angle_alpha   90.00
_cell.angle_beta   90.00
_cell.angle_gamma   90.00
#
_symmetry.space_group_name_H-M   'P 1'
#
loop_
_entity.id
_entity.type
_entity.pdbx_description
1 polymer ?
#
loop_
_entity_poly.entity_id
_entity_poly.type
_entity_poly.pdbx_seq_one_letter_code
_entity_poly.pdbx_strand_id
1 'polypeptide(L)'
;MDVEKFKELEKDGVVYGICASFQKCGPTLSSNTWAWIPHDLVMDWKREHAPDQTLAGVLSERISKKIEVTSELVQGIDKHLSKHDSCIADDNDQIAQQTNLIIIISQNKTMERLQDTANPNICLSGGADGADVEWGNCAASIGHEVIHWSFPGHSSQAPESQLVRLDDEQLRLSDEALQTAAKHLGKSLPQRPTVARLLRRNYYQVAWSQACYAVTYFVQGAQAPGGTVWATTMFSQLHPENRKLYAFDQCTDVWLQWNGESWDLIDMPPRPTGVWAGIGARELEQSGIDAIRKLMGCTADQIAEEEQLNIWENRQGRSFER
;
A
#
# COMPACT_ATOMS: atom_id res chain seq x y z
N MET A 1 7.93 -32.04 8.19
CA MET A 1 7.32 -31.74 6.89
C MET A 1 8.44 -31.84 5.88
N ASP A 2 8.32 -32.71 4.89
CA ASP A 2 9.36 -32.90 3.88
C ASP A 2 9.06 -32.05 2.65
N VAL A 3 10.10 -31.43 2.08
CA VAL A 3 9.99 -30.62 0.87
C VAL A 3 10.15 -31.51 -0.35
N GLU A 4 9.13 -31.59 -1.20
CA GLU A 4 9.13 -32.49 -2.35
C GLU A 4 9.64 -31.83 -3.63
N LYS A 5 9.28 -30.55 -3.87
CA LYS A 5 9.59 -29.85 -5.12
C LYS A 5 9.84 -28.37 -4.87
N PHE A 6 10.76 -27.80 -5.62
CA PHE A 6 10.98 -26.37 -5.72
C PHE A 6 10.61 -25.89 -7.12
N LYS A 7 10.12 -24.65 -7.20
CA LYS A 7 9.91 -23.97 -8.48
C LYS A 7 10.39 -22.54 -8.37
N GLU A 8 11.31 -22.17 -9.26
CA GLU A 8 11.69 -20.79 -9.49
C GLU A 8 10.58 -20.10 -10.27
N LEU A 9 10.19 -18.92 -9.79
CA LEU A 9 9.26 -18.05 -10.47
C LEU A 9 10.09 -17.04 -11.25
N GLU A 10 10.15 -17.25 -12.56
CA GLU A 10 10.93 -16.47 -13.49
C GLU A 10 10.00 -15.78 -14.50
N LYS A 11 10.31 -14.52 -14.83
CA LYS A 11 9.71 -13.80 -15.94
C LYS A 11 10.79 -12.95 -16.60
N ASP A 12 10.85 -13.02 -17.93
CA ASP A 12 11.80 -12.25 -18.75
C ASP A 12 13.28 -12.42 -18.32
N GLY A 13 13.68 -13.61 -17.88
CA GLY A 13 15.05 -13.92 -17.46
C GLY A 13 15.37 -13.56 -16.00
N VAL A 14 14.40 -13.03 -15.25
CA VAL A 14 14.60 -12.57 -13.86
C VAL A 14 13.82 -13.44 -12.90
N VAL A 15 14.53 -14.07 -11.96
CA VAL A 15 13.95 -14.89 -10.88
C VAL A 15 13.50 -13.96 -9.75
N TYR A 16 12.18 -13.90 -9.50
CA TYR A 16 11.59 -13.00 -8.50
C TYR A 16 11.06 -13.74 -7.27
N GLY A 17 11.10 -15.07 -7.26
CA GLY A 17 10.69 -15.85 -6.09
C GLY A 17 10.98 -17.34 -6.23
N ILE A 18 10.96 -18.04 -5.11
CA ILE A 18 11.05 -19.50 -5.05
C ILE A 18 9.89 -19.99 -4.20
N CYS A 19 9.13 -20.94 -4.74
CA CYS A 19 8.12 -21.66 -3.97
C CYS A 19 8.52 -23.12 -3.77
N ALA A 20 8.16 -23.66 -2.61
CA ALA A 20 8.40 -25.04 -2.24
C ALA A 20 7.07 -25.75 -2.01
N SER A 21 6.94 -26.99 -2.49
CA SER A 21 5.78 -27.83 -2.21
C SER A 21 6.06 -28.72 -1.00
N PHE A 22 5.16 -28.66 -0.03
CA PHE A 22 5.21 -29.45 1.19
C PHE A 22 4.09 -30.49 1.17
N GLN A 23 4.43 -31.73 1.53
CA GLN A 23 3.42 -32.74 1.79
C GLN A 23 3.03 -32.72 3.27
N LYS A 24 1.75 -32.49 3.54
CA LYS A 24 1.19 -32.68 4.89
C LYS A 24 0.91 -34.17 5.07
N CYS A 25 1.61 -34.83 5.99
CA CYS A 25 1.26 -36.19 6.39
C CYS A 25 0.05 -36.15 7.33
N GLY A 26 -1.14 -36.48 6.81
CA GLY A 26 -2.37 -36.68 7.56
C GLY A 26 -3.20 -37.83 6.97
N PRO A 27 -4.16 -38.43 7.72
CA PRO A 27 -4.78 -39.71 7.35
C PRO A 27 -5.71 -39.69 6.12
N THR A 28 -6.06 -38.52 5.60
CA THR A 28 -6.99 -38.37 4.49
C THR A 28 -6.53 -37.27 3.53
N LEU A 29 -6.25 -37.68 2.28
CA LEU A 29 -5.84 -36.88 1.11
C LEU A 29 -4.64 -35.93 1.30
N SER A 30 -3.52 -36.31 0.69
CA SER A 30 -2.35 -35.45 0.52
C SER A 30 -2.69 -34.23 -0.34
N SER A 31 -2.82 -33.05 0.27
CA SER A 31 -2.82 -31.79 -0.48
C SER A 31 -1.39 -31.24 -0.51
N ASN A 32 -0.84 -31.04 -1.71
CA ASN A 32 0.42 -30.35 -1.88
C ASN A 32 0.19 -28.87 -1.58
N THR A 33 0.83 -28.38 -0.52
CA THR A 33 0.75 -26.96 -0.16
C THR A 33 2.01 -26.29 -0.66
N TRP A 34 1.87 -25.28 -1.51
CA TRP A 34 2.99 -24.45 -1.95
C TRP A 34 3.14 -23.28 -0.98
N ALA A 35 4.32 -23.12 -0.39
CA ALA A 35 4.63 -21.95 0.43
C ALA A 35 5.73 -21.13 -0.22
N TRP A 36 5.59 -19.81 -0.10
CA TRP A 36 6.52 -18.81 -0.59
C TRP A 36 7.68 -18.67 0.41
N ILE A 37 8.91 -18.61 -0.08
CA ILE A 37 10.08 -18.38 0.77
C ILE A 37 10.36 -16.87 0.80
N PRO A 38 10.34 -16.21 1.97
CA PRO A 38 10.57 -14.78 2.08
C PRO A 38 11.90 -14.36 1.45
N HIS A 39 11.89 -13.24 0.74
CA HIS A 39 13.03 -12.71 -0.01
C HIS A 39 14.26 -12.47 0.88
N ASP A 40 14.04 -12.06 2.13
CA ASP A 40 15.11 -11.73 3.06
C ASP A 40 15.89 -12.97 3.51
N LEU A 41 15.20 -14.10 3.72
CA LEU A 41 15.82 -15.40 3.96
C LEU A 41 16.65 -15.88 2.75
N VAL A 42 16.19 -15.59 1.53
CA VAL A 42 16.93 -15.89 0.30
C VAL A 42 18.17 -15.01 0.17
N MET A 43 18.07 -13.73 0.56
CA MET A 43 19.18 -12.76 0.49
C MET A 43 20.21 -12.93 1.62
N ASP A 44 19.79 -13.30 2.82
CA ASP A 44 20.68 -13.63 3.94
C ASP A 44 21.49 -14.89 3.64
N TRP A 45 20.86 -15.90 3.04
CA TRP A 45 21.57 -17.07 2.56
C TRP A 45 22.60 -16.75 1.47
N LYS A 46 22.26 -15.89 0.49
CA LYS A 46 23.20 -15.41 -0.55
C LYS A 46 24.42 -14.72 0.06
N ARG A 47 24.19 -13.85 1.05
CA ARG A 47 25.25 -13.13 1.77
C ARG A 47 26.19 -14.08 2.52
N GLU A 48 25.65 -15.12 3.12
CA GLU A 48 26.43 -16.05 3.91
C GLU A 48 27.16 -17.13 3.08
N HIS A 49 26.65 -17.51 1.90
CA HIS A 49 27.06 -18.77 1.26
C HIS A 49 27.46 -18.72 -0.23
N ALA A 50 27.24 -17.63 -0.98
CA ALA A 50 27.68 -17.55 -2.39
C ALA A 50 27.70 -16.10 -2.94
N PRO A 51 28.83 -15.36 -2.81
CA PRO A 51 28.89 -13.97 -3.24
C PRO A 51 28.80 -13.74 -4.76
N ASP A 52 29.23 -14.69 -5.60
CA ASP A 52 29.51 -14.44 -7.03
C ASP A 52 29.03 -15.56 -8.00
N GLN A 53 27.97 -16.31 -7.69
CA GLN A 53 27.40 -17.28 -8.65
C GLN A 53 25.88 -17.22 -8.74
N THR A 54 25.35 -17.54 -9.93
CA THR A 54 23.90 -17.65 -10.18
C THR A 54 23.31 -18.85 -9.42
N LEU A 55 22.20 -18.60 -8.72
CA LEU A 55 21.56 -19.52 -7.75
C LEU A 55 21.31 -20.93 -8.31
N ALA A 56 20.90 -21.01 -9.58
CA ALA A 56 20.50 -22.24 -10.26
C ALA A 56 21.65 -23.27 -10.42
N GLY A 57 22.88 -22.80 -10.67
CA GLY A 57 24.05 -23.68 -10.86
C GLY A 57 24.54 -24.32 -9.56
N VAL A 58 24.53 -23.55 -8.47
CA VAL A 58 25.06 -23.99 -7.17
C VAL A 58 24.05 -24.85 -6.41
N LEU A 59 22.75 -24.55 -6.53
CA LEU A 59 21.68 -25.36 -5.92
C LEU A 59 21.61 -26.75 -6.56
N SER A 60 21.77 -26.85 -7.88
CA SER A 60 21.78 -28.13 -8.59
C SER A 60 22.94 -29.04 -8.16
N GLU A 61 24.14 -28.49 -7.94
CA GLU A 61 25.35 -29.29 -7.67
C GLU A 61 25.50 -29.69 -6.19
N ARG A 62 24.92 -28.92 -5.24
CA ARG A 62 25.01 -29.21 -3.79
C ARG A 62 23.79 -29.93 -3.19
N ILE A 63 22.60 -29.84 -3.79
CA ILE A 63 21.41 -30.56 -3.29
C ILE A 63 21.56 -32.08 -3.43
N SER A 64 22.36 -32.57 -4.40
CA SER A 64 22.70 -34.00 -4.49
C SER A 64 23.57 -34.52 -3.33
N LYS A 65 24.13 -33.66 -2.45
CA LYS A 65 25.08 -34.08 -1.41
C LYS A 65 24.71 -33.75 0.04
N LYS A 66 23.62 -33.04 0.36
CA LYS A 66 23.33 -32.64 1.75
C LYS A 66 21.84 -32.75 2.12
N ILE A 67 21.41 -34.00 2.29
CA ILE A 67 20.18 -34.39 3.02
C ILE A 67 20.37 -34.25 4.56
N GLU A 68 21.53 -33.81 5.06
CA GLU A 68 21.89 -33.83 6.49
C GLU A 68 21.70 -32.51 7.28
N VAL A 69 21.34 -31.37 6.67
CA VAL A 69 21.29 -30.06 7.38
C VAL A 69 19.91 -29.75 8.00
N THR A 70 18.99 -30.72 8.01
CA THR A 70 17.60 -30.54 8.44
C THR A 70 17.38 -30.45 9.96
N SER A 71 18.39 -30.73 10.79
CA SER A 71 18.22 -30.67 12.26
C SER A 71 18.53 -29.30 12.88
N GLU A 72 19.53 -28.57 12.39
CA GLU A 72 19.95 -27.27 12.96
C GLU A 72 19.00 -26.12 12.58
N LEU A 73 18.50 -26.11 11.34
CA LEU A 73 17.55 -25.09 10.88
C LEU A 73 16.20 -25.23 11.59
N VAL A 74 15.75 -26.48 11.79
CA VAL A 74 14.49 -26.78 12.51
C VAL A 74 14.63 -26.48 14.00
N GLN A 75 15.78 -26.78 14.63
CA GLN A 75 16.04 -26.40 16.02
C GLN A 75 16.20 -24.88 16.21
N GLY A 76 16.74 -24.17 15.22
CA GLY A 76 16.81 -22.70 15.22
C GLY A 76 15.42 -22.06 15.19
N ILE A 77 14.53 -22.59 14.35
CA ILE A 77 13.13 -22.15 14.24
C ILE A 77 12.36 -22.46 15.55
N ASP A 78 12.46 -23.67 16.10
CA ASP A 78 11.76 -24.05 17.36
C ASP A 78 12.25 -23.24 18.59
N LYS A 79 13.55 -22.92 18.66
CA LYS A 79 14.12 -22.13 19.76
C LYS A 79 13.76 -20.64 19.66
N HIS A 80 13.44 -20.16 18.45
CA HIS A 80 12.98 -18.79 18.22
C HIS A 80 11.47 -18.67 18.49
N LEU A 81 10.69 -19.68 18.10
CA LEU A 81 9.24 -19.76 18.35
C LEU A 81 8.90 -19.97 19.84
N SER A 82 9.63 -20.82 20.57
CA SER A 82 9.37 -21.08 22.01
C SER A 82 9.67 -19.91 22.95
N LYS A 83 10.30 -18.82 22.48
CA LYS A 83 10.58 -17.62 23.28
C LYS A 83 9.53 -16.51 23.14
N HIS A 84 8.59 -16.62 22.20
CA HIS A 84 7.65 -15.55 21.85
C HIS A 84 6.19 -16.04 21.73
N ASP A 85 5.76 -16.89 22.68
CA ASP A 85 4.40 -17.49 22.73
C ASP A 85 3.25 -16.50 23.04
N SER A 86 3.40 -15.21 22.78
CA SER A 86 2.28 -14.26 22.88
C SER A 86 2.23 -13.16 21.82
N CYS A 87 3.08 -13.20 20.78
CA CYS A 87 3.22 -12.08 19.83
C CYS A 87 3.06 -12.45 18.34
N ILE A 88 2.99 -13.74 17.98
CA ILE A 88 3.23 -14.22 16.61
C ILE A 88 2.00 -14.12 15.67
N ALA A 89 0.81 -13.82 16.20
CA ALA A 89 -0.38 -13.65 15.36
C ALA A 89 -0.33 -12.35 14.53
N ASP A 90 0.25 -11.27 15.09
CA ASP A 90 0.23 -9.94 14.46
C ASP A 90 1.33 -9.78 13.39
N ASP A 91 2.50 -10.39 13.60
CA ASP A 91 3.63 -10.29 12.66
C ASP A 91 3.38 -11.06 11.34
N ASN A 92 2.65 -12.17 11.39
CA ASN A 92 2.31 -12.95 10.19
C ASN A 92 1.31 -12.21 9.28
N ASP A 93 0.42 -11.39 9.85
CA ASP A 93 -0.53 -10.57 9.09
C ASP A 93 0.17 -9.38 8.44
N GLN A 94 1.13 -8.74 9.12
CA GLN A 94 1.98 -7.70 8.51
C GLN A 94 2.85 -8.26 7.38
N ILE A 95 3.45 -9.43 7.57
CA ILE A 95 4.28 -10.09 6.54
C ILE A 95 3.41 -10.55 5.36
N ALA A 96 2.20 -11.05 5.58
CA ALA A 96 1.25 -11.39 4.52
C ALA A 96 0.75 -10.16 3.75
N GLN A 97 0.51 -9.04 4.43
CA GLN A 97 0.15 -7.76 3.81
C GLN A 97 1.31 -7.14 3.01
N GLN A 98 2.55 -7.28 3.49
CA GLN A 98 3.76 -6.95 2.73
C GLN A 98 3.98 -7.90 1.55
N THR A 99 3.58 -9.17 1.65
CA THR A 99 3.72 -10.14 0.56
C THR A 99 2.68 -9.93 -0.55
N ASN A 100 1.44 -9.54 -0.19
CA ASN A 100 0.44 -9.11 -1.17
C ASN A 100 0.82 -7.79 -1.85
N LEU A 101 1.51 -6.90 -1.14
CA LEU A 101 2.16 -5.75 -1.74
C LEU A 101 3.14 -6.22 -2.81
N ILE A 102 4.07 -7.16 -2.53
CA ILE A 102 5.06 -7.70 -3.49
C ILE A 102 4.41 -8.33 -4.75
N ILE A 103 3.25 -8.97 -4.63
CA ILE A 103 2.54 -9.58 -5.77
C ILE A 103 1.86 -8.53 -6.67
N ILE A 104 1.29 -7.46 -6.10
CA ILE A 104 0.73 -6.33 -6.86
C ILE A 104 1.86 -5.46 -7.45
N ILE A 105 2.97 -5.33 -6.71
CA ILE A 105 4.25 -4.71 -7.06
C ILE A 105 4.87 -5.33 -8.30
N SER A 106 4.82 -6.65 -8.46
CA SER A 106 5.53 -7.35 -9.55
C SER A 106 4.88 -7.19 -10.93
N GLN A 107 3.66 -6.63 -11.00
CA GLN A 107 2.87 -6.59 -12.23
C GLN A 107 2.83 -5.21 -12.91
N ASN A 108 3.25 -4.13 -12.25
CA ASN A 108 3.18 -2.76 -12.78
C ASN A 108 4.56 -2.07 -12.78
N LYS A 109 4.90 -1.39 -13.89
CA LYS A 109 6.13 -0.58 -14.09
C LYS A 109 6.38 0.54 -13.05
N THR A 110 5.47 0.71 -12.09
CA THR A 110 5.47 1.77 -11.07
C THR A 110 6.55 1.59 -9.99
N MET A 111 7.17 0.41 -9.86
CA MET A 111 8.06 0.09 -8.73
C MET A 111 9.55 0.39 -8.92
N GLU A 112 10.03 0.71 -10.13
CA GLU A 112 11.36 1.34 -10.26
C GLU A 112 11.42 2.66 -9.48
N ARG A 113 10.29 3.37 -9.34
CA ARG A 113 10.20 4.61 -8.56
C ARG A 113 10.16 4.37 -7.04
N LEU A 114 9.34 3.43 -6.57
CA LEU A 114 9.18 3.15 -5.14
C LEU A 114 10.39 2.43 -4.50
N GLN A 115 11.24 1.77 -5.29
CA GLN A 115 12.52 1.20 -4.83
C GLN A 115 13.70 2.17 -4.97
N ASP A 116 13.50 3.35 -5.58
CA ASP A 116 14.53 4.38 -5.63
C ASP A 116 14.65 5.05 -4.24
N THR A 117 15.56 4.50 -3.44
CA THR A 117 15.89 4.94 -2.07
C THR A 117 16.32 6.41 -1.93
N ALA A 118 16.35 7.17 -3.03
CA ALA A 118 16.64 8.59 -3.04
C ALA A 118 15.48 9.48 -2.54
N ASN A 119 14.23 8.97 -2.45
CA ASN A 119 13.09 9.80 -2.04
C ASN A 119 12.17 9.09 -1.01
N PRO A 120 12.28 9.41 0.29
CA PRO A 120 11.60 8.63 1.35
C PRO A 120 10.10 8.95 1.50
N ASN A 121 9.55 9.90 0.74
CA ASN A 121 8.21 10.42 0.96
C ASN A 121 7.29 10.15 -0.24
N ILE A 122 6.24 9.36 -0.02
CA ILE A 122 5.28 8.97 -1.05
C ILE A 122 3.85 9.30 -0.59
N CYS A 123 3.13 10.06 -1.39
CA CYS A 123 1.71 10.37 -1.24
C CYS A 123 0.85 9.33 -1.97
N LEU A 124 0.12 8.51 -1.21
CA LEU A 124 -0.92 7.63 -1.71
C LEU A 124 -2.26 8.36 -1.69
N SER A 125 -2.81 8.62 -2.86
CA SER A 125 -4.09 9.28 -3.05
C SER A 125 -4.88 8.50 -4.12
N GLY A 126 -6.02 8.99 -4.57
CA GLY A 126 -6.80 8.29 -5.59
C GLY A 126 -7.36 9.17 -6.69
N GLY A 127 -6.83 10.37 -6.84
CA GLY A 127 -6.98 11.20 -8.02
C GLY A 127 -8.43 11.62 -8.31
N ALA A 128 -9.34 11.55 -7.35
CA ALA A 128 -10.63 12.21 -7.53
C ALA A 128 -10.43 13.74 -7.55
N ASP A 129 -11.27 14.47 -8.27
CA ASP A 129 -11.26 15.93 -8.22
C ASP A 129 -11.39 16.41 -6.76
N GLY A 130 -10.82 17.57 -6.43
CA GLY A 130 -10.83 18.12 -5.07
C GLY A 130 -9.61 17.69 -4.26
N ALA A 131 -9.85 17.22 -3.03
CA ALA A 131 -8.79 16.98 -2.05
C ALA A 131 -7.70 16.01 -2.54
N ASP A 132 -8.09 14.92 -3.19
CA ASP A 132 -7.15 13.90 -3.67
C ASP A 132 -6.10 14.51 -4.63
N VAL A 133 -6.53 15.34 -5.58
CA VAL A 133 -5.64 16.04 -6.54
C VAL A 133 -4.84 17.15 -5.85
N GLU A 134 -5.43 17.93 -4.96
CA GLU A 134 -4.70 19.00 -4.25
C GLU A 134 -3.57 18.44 -3.37
N TRP A 135 -3.80 17.31 -2.68
CA TRP A 135 -2.74 16.59 -1.98
C TRP A 135 -1.61 16.16 -2.93
N GLY A 136 -1.96 15.62 -4.09
CA GLY A 136 -0.99 15.21 -5.11
C GLY A 136 -0.16 16.38 -5.62
N ASN A 137 -0.82 17.48 -6.00
CA ASN A 137 -0.16 18.69 -6.47
C ASN A 137 0.82 19.26 -5.44
N CYS A 138 0.40 19.39 -4.18
CA CYS A 138 1.30 19.87 -3.13
C CYS A 138 2.43 18.90 -2.84
N ALA A 139 2.17 17.60 -2.80
CA ALA A 139 3.18 16.57 -2.60
C ALA A 139 4.26 16.64 -3.71
N ALA A 140 3.85 16.64 -4.98
CA ALA A 140 4.76 16.75 -6.11
C ALA A 140 5.60 18.05 -6.06
N SER A 141 4.97 19.19 -5.76
CA SER A 141 5.64 20.50 -5.71
C SER A 141 6.76 20.61 -4.67
N ILE A 142 6.76 19.74 -3.65
CA ILE A 142 7.80 19.68 -2.62
C ILE A 142 8.71 18.45 -2.79
N GLY A 143 8.60 17.76 -3.92
CA GLY A 143 9.42 16.61 -4.29
C GLY A 143 8.99 15.30 -3.65
N HIS A 144 7.79 15.15 -3.10
CA HIS A 144 7.28 13.82 -2.74
C HIS A 144 6.85 13.07 -4.01
N GLU A 145 7.04 11.75 -4.04
CA GLU A 145 6.41 10.93 -5.07
C GLU A 145 4.89 10.89 -4.84
N VAL A 146 4.12 10.78 -5.93
CA VAL A 146 2.66 10.75 -5.88
C VAL A 146 2.14 9.56 -6.65
N ILE A 147 1.27 8.78 -5.99
CA ILE A 147 0.52 7.68 -6.59
C ILE A 147 -0.96 7.95 -6.38
N HIS A 148 -1.68 8.11 -7.49
CA HIS A 148 -3.13 8.14 -7.53
C HIS A 148 -3.68 6.79 -7.97
N TRP A 149 -4.23 6.04 -7.02
CA TRP A 149 -4.95 4.80 -7.30
C TRP A 149 -6.24 5.10 -8.05
N SER A 150 -6.42 4.43 -9.19
CA SER A 150 -7.51 4.67 -10.12
C SER A 150 -7.95 3.35 -10.73
N PHE A 151 -8.84 3.40 -11.72
CA PHE A 151 -9.28 2.22 -12.47
C PHE A 151 -9.79 2.64 -13.87
N PRO A 152 -9.89 1.71 -14.84
CA PRO A 152 -10.45 2.04 -16.15
C PRO A 152 -11.83 2.69 -16.06
N GLY A 153 -11.99 3.88 -16.67
CA GLY A 153 -13.24 4.66 -16.63
C GLY A 153 -13.40 5.57 -15.40
N HIS A 154 -12.43 5.60 -14.48
CA HIS A 154 -12.40 6.61 -13.42
C HIS A 154 -11.93 7.96 -13.98
N SER A 155 -12.74 9.01 -13.82
CA SER A 155 -12.40 10.38 -14.21
C SER A 155 -11.51 11.02 -13.14
N SER A 156 -10.41 11.62 -13.59
CA SER A 156 -9.38 12.23 -12.76
C SER A 156 -8.70 13.36 -13.52
N GLN A 157 -8.36 14.45 -12.82
CA GLN A 157 -7.48 15.52 -13.34
C GLN A 157 -6.00 15.30 -12.98
N ALA A 158 -5.67 14.22 -12.26
CA ALA A 158 -4.29 13.93 -11.92
C ALA A 158 -3.44 13.65 -13.18
N PRO A 159 -2.15 13.97 -13.18
CA PRO A 159 -1.23 13.60 -14.25
C PRO A 159 -1.26 12.08 -14.53
N GLU A 160 -1.27 11.69 -15.81
CA GLU A 160 -1.31 10.26 -16.18
C GLU A 160 -0.07 9.51 -15.66
N SER A 161 1.07 10.19 -15.54
CA SER A 161 2.32 9.66 -14.96
C SER A 161 2.23 9.31 -13.47
N GLN A 162 1.18 9.77 -12.79
CA GLN A 162 0.91 9.51 -11.37
C GLN A 162 -0.26 8.55 -11.17
N LEU A 163 -0.97 8.16 -12.23
CA LEU A 163 -2.14 7.28 -12.15
C LEU A 163 -1.74 5.80 -12.23
N VAL A 164 -2.19 5.02 -11.24
CA VAL A 164 -2.10 3.56 -11.26
C VAL A 164 -3.49 2.97 -11.39
N ARG A 165 -3.78 2.33 -12.53
CA ARG A 165 -5.12 1.84 -12.87
C ARG A 165 -5.26 0.37 -12.49
N LEU A 166 -6.06 0.14 -11.46
CA LEU A 166 -6.38 -1.19 -10.94
C LEU A 166 -7.44 -1.86 -11.83
N ASP A 167 -7.23 -3.15 -12.14
CA ASP A 167 -8.25 -3.98 -12.76
C ASP A 167 -9.27 -4.52 -11.71
N ASP A 168 -10.30 -5.21 -12.19
CA ASP A 168 -11.35 -5.73 -11.31
C ASP A 168 -10.89 -6.90 -10.42
N GLU A 169 -9.77 -7.55 -10.72
CA GLU A 169 -9.19 -8.58 -9.86
C GLU A 169 -8.43 -7.97 -8.70
N GLN A 170 -7.59 -6.98 -8.99
CA GLN A 170 -6.89 -6.19 -7.98
C GLN A 170 -7.90 -5.50 -7.05
N LEU A 171 -8.92 -4.82 -7.61
CA LEU A 171 -9.95 -4.16 -6.80
C LEU A 171 -10.66 -5.13 -5.82
N ARG A 172 -10.82 -6.41 -6.16
CA ARG A 172 -11.45 -7.41 -5.27
C ARG A 172 -10.61 -7.74 -4.04
N LEU A 173 -9.31 -7.46 -4.01
CA LEU A 173 -8.46 -7.68 -2.83
C LEU A 173 -8.90 -6.83 -1.62
N SER A 174 -9.62 -5.74 -1.87
CA SER A 174 -10.16 -4.87 -0.83
C SER A 174 -11.49 -5.34 -0.20
N ASP A 175 -12.11 -6.41 -0.74
CA ASP A 175 -13.49 -6.78 -0.37
C ASP A 175 -13.64 -7.12 1.11
N GLU A 176 -12.65 -7.75 1.73
CA GLU A 176 -12.68 -8.08 3.16
C GLU A 176 -12.60 -6.81 4.04
N ALA A 177 -11.65 -5.91 3.76
CA ALA A 177 -11.52 -4.64 4.46
C ALA A 177 -12.80 -3.79 4.33
N LEU A 178 -13.40 -3.78 3.14
CA LEU A 178 -14.68 -3.10 2.91
C LEU A 178 -15.84 -3.73 3.68
N GLN A 179 -15.90 -5.06 3.80
CA GLN A 179 -16.93 -5.72 4.60
C GLN A 179 -16.80 -5.36 6.08
N THR A 180 -15.57 -5.29 6.60
CA THR A 180 -15.30 -4.91 7.99
C THR A 180 -15.63 -3.44 8.24
N ALA A 181 -15.28 -2.55 7.31
CA ALA A 181 -15.66 -1.13 7.38
C ALA A 181 -17.18 -0.94 7.28
N ALA A 182 -17.86 -1.69 6.41
CA ALA A 182 -19.31 -1.65 6.26
C ALA A 182 -20.03 -2.01 7.57
N LYS A 183 -19.61 -3.09 8.23
CA LYS A 183 -20.16 -3.52 9.52
C LYS A 183 -19.96 -2.44 10.60
N HIS A 184 -18.76 -1.86 10.69
CA HIS A 184 -18.45 -0.82 11.67
C HIS A 184 -19.27 0.45 11.44
N LEU A 185 -19.46 0.85 10.18
CA LEU A 185 -20.26 2.01 9.81
C LEU A 185 -21.77 1.76 9.87
N GLY A 186 -22.23 0.53 10.14
CA GLY A 186 -23.65 0.16 10.05
C GLY A 186 -24.23 0.34 8.63
N LYS A 187 -23.39 0.19 7.59
CA LYS A 187 -23.76 0.39 6.19
C LYS A 187 -23.74 -0.94 5.42
N SER A 188 -24.51 -1.02 4.34
CA SER A 188 -24.36 -2.09 3.35
C SER A 188 -23.34 -1.70 2.29
N LEU A 189 -22.67 -2.70 1.68
CA LEU A 189 -21.81 -2.47 0.54
C LEU A 189 -22.62 -1.86 -0.64
N PRO A 190 -22.03 -0.92 -1.39
CA PRO A 190 -22.71 -0.26 -2.49
C PRO A 190 -23.05 -1.24 -3.61
N GLN A 191 -24.29 -1.21 -4.08
CA GLN A 191 -24.76 -2.05 -5.19
C GLN A 191 -24.41 -1.46 -6.56
N ARG A 192 -24.18 -0.14 -6.63
CA ARG A 192 -23.79 0.55 -7.87
C ARG A 192 -22.34 0.18 -8.21
N PRO A 193 -22.05 -0.43 -9.38
CA PRO A 193 -20.70 -0.90 -9.70
C PRO A 193 -19.63 0.19 -9.66
N THR A 194 -19.95 1.39 -10.12
CA THR A 194 -19.02 2.53 -10.11
C THR A 194 -18.67 2.97 -8.69
N VAL A 195 -19.65 3.01 -7.78
CA VAL A 195 -19.44 3.34 -6.37
C VAL A 195 -18.65 2.23 -5.68
N ALA A 196 -18.94 0.97 -5.98
CA ALA A 196 -18.17 -0.16 -5.46
C ALA A 196 -16.69 -0.07 -5.86
N ARG A 197 -16.38 0.23 -7.13
CA ARG A 197 -14.99 0.41 -7.58
C ARG A 197 -14.29 1.59 -6.90
N LEU A 198 -15.00 2.70 -6.66
CA LEU A 198 -14.46 3.83 -5.89
C LEU A 198 -14.07 3.41 -4.46
N LEU A 199 -14.96 2.71 -3.74
CA LEU A 199 -14.64 2.27 -2.38
C LEU A 199 -13.49 1.23 -2.36
N ARG A 200 -13.46 0.32 -3.34
CA ARG A 200 -12.36 -0.64 -3.49
C ARG A 200 -11.03 0.01 -3.76
N ARG A 201 -11.01 1.05 -4.60
CA ARG A 201 -9.82 1.88 -4.81
C ARG A 201 -9.35 2.53 -3.51
N ASN A 202 -10.27 2.98 -2.65
CA ASN A 202 -9.91 3.67 -1.42
C ASN A 202 -9.07 2.81 -0.47
N TYR A 203 -9.23 1.49 -0.49
CA TYR A 203 -8.38 0.57 0.26
C TYR A 203 -6.89 0.76 -0.07
N TYR A 204 -6.56 0.92 -1.36
CA TYR A 204 -5.18 1.10 -1.81
C TYR A 204 -4.56 2.43 -1.35
N GLN A 205 -5.38 3.45 -1.07
CA GLN A 205 -4.89 4.71 -0.50
C GLN A 205 -4.36 4.51 0.93
N VAL A 206 -4.91 3.57 1.69
CA VAL A 206 -4.72 3.49 3.15
C VAL A 206 -4.03 2.23 3.64
N ALA A 207 -4.07 1.13 2.87
CA ALA A 207 -3.58 -0.17 3.31
C ALA A 207 -2.10 -0.16 3.70
N TRP A 208 -1.28 0.62 2.99
CA TRP A 208 0.17 0.71 3.23
C TRP A 208 0.64 2.08 3.72
N SER A 209 -0.32 2.95 4.05
CA SER A 209 -0.01 4.28 4.54
C SER A 209 0.34 4.23 6.03
N GLN A 210 1.43 4.88 6.42
CA GLN A 210 1.88 5.02 7.80
C GLN A 210 1.15 6.15 8.54
N ALA A 211 0.53 7.06 7.80
CA ALA A 211 -0.33 8.13 8.29
C ALA A 211 -1.40 8.44 7.24
N CYS A 212 -2.56 8.94 7.67
CA CYS A 212 -3.66 9.33 6.80
C CYS A 212 -4.12 10.74 7.13
N TYR A 213 -4.21 11.59 6.10
CA TYR A 213 -4.62 12.98 6.18
C TYR A 213 -5.85 13.16 5.29
N ALA A 214 -7.00 13.38 5.91
CA ALA A 214 -8.27 13.58 5.24
C ALA A 214 -8.67 15.06 5.25
N VAL A 215 -9.28 15.53 4.17
CA VAL A 215 -10.08 16.77 4.17
C VAL A 215 -11.53 16.39 3.95
N THR A 216 -12.43 16.82 4.83
CA THR A 216 -13.81 16.32 4.83
C THR A 216 -14.74 17.32 5.50
N TYR A 217 -15.98 16.90 5.73
CA TYR A 217 -16.99 17.66 6.47
C TYR A 217 -17.41 16.86 7.69
N PHE A 218 -17.72 17.52 8.79
CA PHE A 218 -18.31 16.88 9.97
C PHE A 218 -19.74 17.35 10.20
N VAL A 219 -20.63 16.39 10.49
CA VAL A 219 -22.04 16.63 10.79
C VAL A 219 -22.33 16.02 12.14
N GLN A 220 -22.76 16.84 13.11
CA GLN A 220 -23.07 16.40 14.48
C GLN A 220 -21.92 15.66 15.17
N GLY A 221 -20.67 16.10 14.94
CA GLY A 221 -19.48 15.51 15.56
C GLY A 221 -18.98 14.21 14.92
N ALA A 222 -19.59 13.78 13.80
CA ALA A 222 -19.14 12.63 13.03
C ALA A 222 -18.75 13.04 11.61
N GLN A 223 -17.80 12.31 11.01
CA GLN A 223 -17.42 12.53 9.63
C GLN A 223 -18.62 12.30 8.69
N ALA A 224 -18.81 13.21 7.73
CA ALA A 224 -19.92 13.16 6.81
C ALA A 224 -19.93 11.86 5.97
N PRO A 225 -21.11 11.30 5.67
CA PRO A 225 -21.23 10.14 4.81
C PRO A 225 -20.61 10.38 3.42
N GLY A 226 -19.70 9.51 2.98
CA GLY A 226 -19.03 9.64 1.69
C GLY A 226 -17.85 8.70 1.56
N GLY A 227 -17.12 8.73 0.44
CA GLY A 227 -15.97 7.85 0.22
C GLY A 227 -14.85 8.03 1.26
N THR A 228 -14.68 9.24 1.77
CA THR A 228 -13.64 9.57 2.77
C THR A 228 -13.86 8.83 4.08
N VAL A 229 -15.10 8.74 4.60
CA VAL A 229 -15.37 7.99 5.85
C VAL A 229 -15.10 6.49 5.70
N TRP A 230 -15.31 5.92 4.51
CA TRP A 230 -14.92 4.53 4.25
C TRP A 230 -13.40 4.34 4.30
N ALA A 231 -12.65 5.26 3.70
CA ALA A 231 -11.18 5.20 3.68
C ALA A 231 -10.58 5.38 5.08
N THR A 232 -11.05 6.36 5.85
CA THR A 232 -10.59 6.60 7.24
C THR A 232 -10.95 5.42 8.16
N THR A 233 -12.14 4.83 8.00
CA THR A 233 -12.53 3.61 8.73
C THR A 233 -11.66 2.42 8.37
N MET A 234 -11.37 2.21 7.08
CA MET A 234 -10.45 1.14 6.67
C MET A 234 -9.05 1.38 7.25
N PHE A 235 -8.55 2.61 7.22
CA PHE A 235 -7.26 2.94 7.84
C PHE A 235 -7.24 2.58 9.33
N SER A 236 -8.24 2.99 10.10
CA SER A 236 -8.28 2.70 11.55
C SER A 236 -8.42 1.21 11.86
N GLN A 237 -9.02 0.43 10.96
CA GLN A 237 -9.17 -1.02 11.14
C GLN A 237 -7.94 -1.82 10.70
N LEU A 238 -7.26 -1.38 9.63
CA LEU A 238 -6.02 -2.00 9.15
C LEU A 238 -4.84 -1.67 10.08
N HIS A 239 -4.88 -0.49 10.72
CA HIS A 239 -3.83 0.00 11.60
C HIS A 239 -4.37 0.39 12.99
N PRO A 240 -4.92 -0.56 13.78
CA PRO A 240 -5.65 -0.24 15.03
C PRO A 240 -4.79 0.46 16.09
N GLU A 241 -3.49 0.15 16.15
CA GLU A 241 -2.55 0.81 17.07
C GLU A 241 -2.01 2.15 16.54
N ASN A 242 -2.33 2.49 15.28
CA ASN A 242 -1.82 3.69 14.63
C ASN A 242 -2.82 4.86 14.74
N ARG A 243 -2.47 5.83 15.59
CA ARG A 243 -3.27 7.05 15.78
C ARG A 243 -2.93 8.17 14.80
N LYS A 244 -2.11 7.93 13.78
CA LYS A 244 -1.75 8.94 12.76
C LYS A 244 -2.83 9.06 11.69
N LEU A 245 -4.06 9.29 12.14
CA LEU A 245 -5.22 9.55 11.30
C LEU A 245 -5.75 10.94 11.65
N TYR A 246 -5.66 11.84 10.69
CA TYR A 246 -5.98 13.26 10.86
C TYR A 246 -7.06 13.65 9.86
N ALA A 247 -7.96 14.54 10.27
CA ALA A 247 -9.01 15.07 9.41
C ALA A 247 -9.14 16.58 9.58
N PHE A 248 -9.19 17.32 8.48
CA PHE A 248 -9.59 18.72 8.47
C PHE A 248 -11.10 18.79 8.21
N ASP A 249 -11.82 19.47 9.11
CA ASP A 249 -13.24 19.76 8.92
C ASP A 249 -13.41 21.10 8.22
N GLN A 250 -13.83 21.06 6.96
CA GLN A 250 -14.10 22.26 6.16
C GLN A 250 -15.29 23.08 6.70
N CYS A 251 -16.18 22.49 7.52
CA CYS A 251 -17.30 23.25 8.09
C CYS A 251 -16.87 24.18 9.23
N THR A 252 -15.82 23.83 9.96
CA THR A 252 -15.40 24.55 11.18
C THR A 252 -13.96 25.02 11.14
N ASP A 253 -13.24 24.72 10.06
CA ASP A 253 -11.85 25.09 9.80
C ASP A 253 -10.87 24.61 10.88
N VAL A 254 -11.09 23.39 11.38
CA VAL A 254 -10.25 22.77 12.43
C VAL A 254 -9.63 21.46 11.99
N TRP A 255 -8.47 21.15 12.59
CA TRP A 255 -7.86 19.83 12.50
C TRP A 255 -8.31 18.94 13.65
N LEU A 256 -8.52 17.68 13.33
CA LEU A 256 -8.93 16.63 14.25
C LEU A 256 -7.97 15.44 14.13
N GLN A 257 -7.70 14.77 15.24
CA GLN A 257 -6.96 13.50 15.27
C GLN A 257 -7.85 12.39 15.79
N TRP A 258 -7.83 11.24 15.14
CA TRP A 258 -8.51 10.04 15.62
C TRP A 258 -7.74 9.42 16.80
N ASN A 259 -8.41 9.22 17.92
CA ASN A 259 -7.81 8.63 19.13
C ASN A 259 -8.10 7.12 19.30
N GLY A 260 -8.87 6.53 18.39
CA GLY A 260 -9.35 5.14 18.47
C GLY A 260 -10.86 5.03 18.65
N GLU A 261 -11.49 6.07 19.22
CA GLU A 261 -12.92 6.09 19.55
C GLU A 261 -13.62 7.36 19.03
N SER A 262 -12.93 8.49 19.06
CA SER A 262 -13.45 9.80 18.70
C SER A 262 -12.37 10.68 18.05
N TRP A 263 -12.81 11.84 17.58
CA TRP A 263 -11.98 12.86 16.96
C TRP A 263 -11.64 13.94 17.98
N ASP A 264 -10.37 14.04 18.35
CA ASP A 264 -9.85 15.08 19.24
C ASP A 264 -9.43 16.32 18.45
N LEU A 265 -9.79 17.50 18.96
CA LEU A 265 -9.34 18.78 18.40
C LEU A 265 -7.83 18.93 18.58
N ILE A 266 -7.13 19.26 17.49
CA ILE A 266 -5.70 19.56 17.49
C ILE A 266 -5.43 20.87 16.74
N ASP A 267 -4.35 21.56 17.08
CA ASP A 267 -3.98 22.80 16.39
C ASP A 267 -3.54 22.53 14.95
N MET A 268 -2.69 21.51 14.77
CA MET A 268 -2.15 21.13 13.46
C MET A 268 -1.55 19.72 13.52
N PRO A 269 -1.75 18.88 12.50
CA PRO A 269 -1.12 17.56 12.46
C PRO A 269 0.37 17.68 12.10
N PRO A 270 1.19 16.65 12.37
CA PRO A 270 2.56 16.59 11.88
C PRO A 270 2.62 16.66 10.35
N ARG A 271 3.67 17.26 9.80
CA ARG A 271 3.89 17.26 8.35
C ARG A 271 4.07 15.81 7.84
N PRO A 272 3.44 15.43 6.72
CA PRO A 272 3.56 14.06 6.20
C PRO A 272 5.00 13.69 5.84
N THR A 273 5.41 12.47 6.21
CA THR A 273 6.71 11.85 5.91
C THR A 273 6.52 10.34 5.70
N GLY A 274 7.44 9.68 5.01
CA GLY A 274 7.32 8.24 4.73
C GLY A 274 6.26 7.97 3.67
N VAL A 275 5.57 6.83 3.78
CA VAL A 275 4.41 6.52 2.95
C VAL A 275 3.16 7.00 3.66
N TRP A 276 2.40 7.91 3.06
CA TRP A 276 1.23 8.52 3.70
C TRP A 276 0.06 8.67 2.75
N ALA A 277 -1.16 8.68 3.29
CA ALA A 277 -2.38 8.86 2.52
C ALA A 277 -2.83 10.32 2.53
N GLY A 278 -3.00 10.92 1.35
CA GLY A 278 -3.69 12.20 1.17
C GLY A 278 -5.04 11.95 0.53
N ILE A 279 -6.13 12.14 1.27
CA ILE A 279 -7.48 11.80 0.82
C ILE A 279 -8.47 12.93 1.11
N GLY A 280 -9.65 12.90 0.51
CA GLY A 280 -10.72 13.76 1.01
C GLY A 280 -11.95 13.94 0.14
N ALA A 281 -12.62 15.06 0.38
CA ALA A 281 -13.85 15.46 -0.29
C ALA A 281 -13.58 15.86 -1.75
N ARG A 282 -14.57 15.58 -2.61
CA ARG A 282 -14.57 16.06 -4.00
C ARG A 282 -14.85 17.55 -4.09
N GLU A 283 -15.76 18.01 -3.25
CA GLU A 283 -16.05 19.41 -3.04
C GLU A 283 -15.02 19.91 -2.02
N LEU A 284 -13.95 20.50 -2.54
CA LEU A 284 -12.88 21.09 -1.75
C LEU A 284 -13.08 22.61 -1.70
N GLU A 285 -13.27 23.14 -0.51
CA GLU A 285 -13.41 24.58 -0.26
C GLU A 285 -12.06 25.26 -0.14
N GLN A 286 -12.05 26.60 -0.18
CA GLN A 286 -10.82 27.37 -0.05
C GLN A 286 -10.10 27.10 1.28
N SER A 287 -10.83 26.92 2.39
CA SER A 287 -10.21 26.58 3.68
C SER A 287 -9.54 25.21 3.66
N GLY A 288 -10.11 24.23 2.95
CA GLY A 288 -9.50 22.93 2.71
C GLY A 288 -8.22 23.03 1.88
N ILE A 289 -8.23 23.81 0.80
CA ILE A 289 -7.04 24.10 -0.01
C ILE A 289 -5.95 24.73 0.87
N ASP A 290 -6.30 25.77 1.62
CA ASP A 290 -5.36 26.48 2.48
C ASP A 290 -4.81 25.58 3.58
N ALA A 291 -5.63 24.71 4.17
CA ALA A 291 -5.21 23.73 5.16
C ALA A 291 -4.20 22.72 4.61
N ILE A 292 -4.45 22.15 3.42
CA ILE A 292 -3.52 21.26 2.72
C ILE A 292 -2.20 21.99 2.47
N ARG A 293 -2.28 23.18 1.84
CA ARG A 293 -1.09 23.95 1.45
C ARG A 293 -0.23 24.35 2.63
N LYS A 294 -0.88 24.84 3.69
CA LYS A 294 -0.23 25.25 4.93
C LYS A 294 0.46 24.07 5.61
N LEU A 295 -0.19 22.90 5.67
CA LEU A 295 0.42 21.69 6.25
C LEU A 295 1.63 21.21 5.43
N MET A 296 1.51 21.23 4.11
CA MET A 296 2.55 20.78 3.19
C MET A 296 3.68 21.80 3.03
N GLY A 297 3.47 23.06 3.40
CA GLY A 297 4.44 24.14 3.19
C GLY A 297 4.75 24.40 1.72
N CYS A 298 3.78 24.17 0.83
CA CYS A 298 3.82 24.47 -0.61
C CYS A 298 3.21 25.87 -0.84
N THR A 299 3.77 26.60 -1.81
CA THR A 299 3.22 27.86 -2.31
C THR A 299 2.48 27.64 -3.63
N ALA A 300 1.59 28.58 -4.00
CA ALA A 300 0.89 28.52 -5.28
C ALA A 300 1.85 28.53 -6.48
N ASP A 301 2.97 29.25 -6.38
CA ASP A 301 3.99 29.33 -7.43
C ASP A 301 4.68 27.98 -7.63
N GLN A 302 5.06 27.28 -6.55
CA GLN A 302 5.66 25.95 -6.63
C GLN A 302 4.73 24.91 -7.28
N ILE A 303 3.43 24.98 -6.96
CA ILE A 303 2.43 24.10 -7.58
C ILE A 303 2.31 24.41 -9.08
N ALA A 304 2.22 25.69 -9.45
CA ALA A 304 2.10 26.12 -10.83
C ALA A 304 3.32 25.72 -11.68
N GLU A 305 4.53 25.82 -11.13
CA GLU A 305 5.77 25.36 -11.78
C GLU A 305 5.73 23.86 -12.09
N GLU A 306 5.33 23.03 -11.10
CA GLU A 306 5.20 21.59 -11.25
C GLU A 306 4.14 21.20 -12.29
N GLU A 307 2.99 21.89 -12.31
CA GLU A 307 1.97 21.69 -13.33
C GLU A 307 2.50 21.99 -14.75
N GLN A 308 3.29 23.04 -14.93
CA GLN A 308 3.89 23.37 -16.22
C GLN A 308 4.89 22.30 -16.69
N LEU A 309 5.70 21.76 -15.78
CA LEU A 309 6.61 20.65 -16.08
C LEU A 309 5.84 19.42 -16.56
N ASN A 310 4.79 19.03 -15.83
CA ASN A 310 3.93 17.91 -16.20
C ASN A 310 3.25 18.12 -17.57
N ILE A 311 2.83 19.35 -17.90
CA ILE A 311 2.27 19.68 -19.22
C ILE A 311 3.33 19.54 -20.32
N TRP A 312 4.56 20.02 -20.06
CA TRP A 312 5.66 19.97 -21.01
C TRP A 312 6.09 18.53 -21.33
N GLU A 313 6.27 17.70 -20.32
CA GLU A 313 6.64 16.28 -20.48
C GLU A 313 5.60 15.50 -21.29
N ASN A 314 4.31 15.73 -20.99
CA ASN A 314 3.19 15.12 -21.71
C ASN A 314 3.10 15.54 -23.19
N ARG A 315 3.70 16.67 -23.59
CA ARG A 315 3.78 17.10 -24.99
C ARG A 315 4.94 16.43 -25.72
N GLN A 316 6.09 16.25 -25.06
CA GLN A 316 7.27 15.60 -25.64
C GLN A 316 7.06 14.08 -25.84
N GLY A 317 6.39 13.40 -24.88
CA GLY A 317 6.05 11.98 -25.02
C GLY A 317 5.18 11.69 -26.25
N ARG A 318 4.26 12.61 -26.58
CA ARG A 318 3.37 12.51 -27.76
C ARG A 318 4.02 12.83 -29.11
N SER A 319 5.23 13.41 -29.14
CA SER A 319 5.96 13.65 -30.39
C SER A 319 6.85 12.48 -30.84
N PHE A 320 7.18 11.55 -29.95
CA PHE A 320 7.98 10.36 -30.28
C PHE A 320 7.14 9.15 -30.74
N GLU A 321 5.82 9.18 -30.56
CA GLU A 321 4.88 8.14 -31.01
C GLU A 321 4.27 8.40 -32.42
N ARG A 322 4.85 9.32 -33.20
CA ARG A 322 4.40 9.64 -34.57
C ARG A 322 5.44 9.33 -35.63
#